data_AF-A0A9E3FW92-F1
#
_entry.id   AF-A0A9E3FW92-F1
#
_cell.length_a   1.000
_cell.length_b   1.000
_cell.length_c   1.000
_cell.angle_alpha   90.00
_cell.angle_beta   90.00
_cell.angle_gamma   90.00
#
_symmetry.space_group_name_H-M   'P 1'
#
loop_
_entity.id
_entity.type
_entity.pdbx_description
1 polymer ?
#
loop_
_entity_poly.entity_id
_entity_poly.type
_entity_poly.pdbx_seq_one_letter_code
_entity_poly.pdbx_strand_id
1 'polypeptide(L)'
;MRTTLLLAAGLLAASPHLVLAQAKTSPKAATAGSETRYFTSIDGLMDGSADVILKETRQGKAVTAAVLDVCYPADKTSDRKDRFVVNLTASGQSLSGTTQSLVDKQPVAVKLTQKPSADSFDFRGQITVGTSVTEVTSSDNSDMSEKEFQDSQTVDDGISAAPKTFSDVSPEAVGVRIKLDAAAEFLKSLKGQDVEIALSSLAVTCDAMRAGEQTINLTVDPDRASALIVKAKATPGVVNAGWVAGIVEMDRAIRFAAADWREGDKINRDKLATTISNVLAKSLAAKPAGASWSPITGKLKLTFKRPSPLYPALELTDVIEVTALVSPDKPGGSDSLMLWVSAPVTTTTDESAGAKLNLVDESTADEEPEQRDDSGALGALAKELKGQRWDADNSVWK
;
A
#
# COMPACT_ATOMS: atom_id res chain seq x y z
N MET A 1 34.00 -15.81 -67.35
CA MET A 1 34.83 -16.73 -66.53
C MET A 1 33.89 -17.62 -65.74
N ARG A 2 33.94 -18.93 -66.04
CA ARG A 2 33.57 -20.16 -65.30
C ARG A 2 32.52 -20.11 -64.17
N THR A 3 31.61 -21.07 -63.96
CA THR A 3 30.87 -22.13 -64.71
C THR A 3 29.99 -22.81 -63.64
N THR A 4 28.96 -23.49 -64.11
CA THR A 4 27.74 -23.93 -63.43
C THR A 4 27.86 -25.19 -62.55
N LEU A 5 26.82 -25.37 -61.73
CA LEU A 5 26.40 -26.47 -60.82
C LEU A 5 26.44 -27.94 -61.34
N LEU A 6 26.45 -28.84 -60.33
CA LEU A 6 25.80 -30.18 -60.20
C LEU A 6 26.41 -31.42 -60.91
N LEU A 7 26.81 -32.45 -60.12
CA LEU A 7 26.13 -33.76 -60.00
C LEU A 7 26.84 -34.79 -59.04
N ALA A 8 26.03 -35.39 -58.17
CA ALA A 8 25.89 -36.79 -57.69
C ALA A 8 27.07 -37.79 -57.38
N ALA A 9 26.99 -38.32 -56.14
CA ALA A 9 26.93 -39.74 -55.69
C ALA A 9 28.14 -40.72 -55.74
N GLY A 10 28.36 -41.42 -54.60
CA GLY A 10 29.07 -42.71 -54.50
C GLY A 10 29.37 -43.15 -53.04
N LEU A 11 28.69 -44.20 -52.54
CA LEU A 11 28.96 -44.92 -51.27
C LEU A 11 30.15 -45.91 -51.39
N LEU A 12 30.89 -46.17 -50.30
CA LEU A 12 31.02 -47.49 -49.61
C LEU A 12 32.25 -47.60 -48.64
N ALA A 13 31.93 -47.89 -47.38
CA ALA A 13 32.47 -48.90 -46.45
C ALA A 13 33.95 -49.05 -46.04
N ALA A 14 34.12 -49.12 -44.70
CA ALA A 14 34.83 -50.15 -43.89
C ALA A 14 36.06 -49.72 -43.05
N SER A 15 35.93 -50.04 -41.75
CA SER A 15 36.72 -49.83 -40.51
C SER A 15 38.02 -50.68 -40.43
N PRO A 16 38.71 -50.83 -39.27
CA PRO A 16 39.09 -49.91 -38.17
C PRO A 16 40.61 -50.00 -37.83
N HIS A 17 41.16 -49.04 -37.06
CA HIS A 17 42.36 -49.29 -36.25
C HIS A 17 42.15 -48.78 -34.81
N LEU A 18 42.23 -49.72 -33.88
CA LEU A 18 42.27 -49.51 -32.43
C LEU A 18 43.58 -48.82 -32.05
N VAL A 19 43.51 -47.70 -31.33
CA VAL A 19 44.66 -47.10 -30.63
C VAL A 19 44.28 -46.86 -29.18
N LEU A 20 45.16 -47.35 -28.30
CA LEU A 20 45.03 -47.38 -26.85
C LEU A 20 44.86 -45.99 -26.22
N ALA A 21 44.04 -45.96 -25.17
CA ALA A 21 43.78 -44.81 -24.32
C ALA A 21 45.06 -44.30 -23.61
N GLN A 22 45.43 -43.03 -23.84
CA GLN A 22 46.29 -42.28 -22.94
C GLN A 22 45.43 -41.65 -21.84
N ALA A 23 45.76 -41.96 -20.59
CA ALA A 23 45.20 -41.34 -19.41
C ALA A 23 45.43 -39.82 -19.42
N LYS A 24 44.39 -39.06 -19.76
CA LYS A 24 44.30 -37.65 -19.39
C LYS A 24 43.66 -37.58 -18.01
N THR A 25 44.45 -37.16 -17.04
CA THR A 25 43.97 -36.70 -15.74
C THR A 25 42.85 -35.68 -15.95
N SER A 26 41.69 -35.95 -15.36
CA SER A 26 40.55 -35.03 -15.36
C SER A 26 41.00 -33.66 -14.83
N PRO A 27 40.62 -32.54 -15.47
CA PRO A 27 40.85 -31.22 -14.92
C PRO A 27 40.20 -31.15 -13.54
N LYS A 28 40.99 -30.72 -12.55
CA LYS A 28 40.53 -30.35 -11.20
C LYS A 28 39.22 -29.56 -11.32
N ALA A 29 38.17 -30.04 -10.66
CA ALA A 29 36.89 -29.33 -10.58
C ALA A 29 37.16 -27.87 -10.24
N ALA A 30 36.65 -26.95 -11.07
CA ALA A 30 36.66 -25.55 -10.75
C ALA A 30 36.06 -25.39 -9.35
N THR A 31 36.77 -24.68 -8.47
CA THR A 31 36.25 -24.32 -7.13
C THR A 31 34.90 -23.68 -7.34
N ALA A 32 33.83 -24.32 -6.85
CA ALA A 32 32.49 -23.75 -6.87
C ALA A 32 32.59 -22.35 -6.25
N GLY A 33 32.22 -21.33 -7.02
CA GLY A 33 32.17 -19.96 -6.54
C GLY A 33 31.27 -19.87 -5.33
N SER A 34 31.55 -18.92 -4.45
CA SER A 34 30.62 -18.61 -3.37
C SER A 34 29.31 -18.09 -3.98
N GLU A 35 28.19 -18.64 -3.53
CA GLU A 35 26.84 -18.21 -3.96
C GLU A 35 26.02 -17.74 -2.77
N THR A 36 25.13 -16.78 -3.00
CA THR A 36 24.16 -16.30 -2.00
C THR A 36 22.77 -16.79 -2.37
N ARG A 37 22.08 -17.38 -1.39
CA ARG A 37 20.73 -17.92 -1.50
C ARG A 37 19.85 -17.32 -0.41
N TYR A 38 18.57 -17.12 -0.70
CA TYR A 38 17.60 -16.55 0.22
C TYR A 38 16.44 -17.51 0.43
N PHE A 39 15.97 -17.61 1.66
CA PHE A 39 14.65 -18.12 2.00
C PHE A 39 13.83 -16.94 2.49
N THR A 40 12.69 -16.66 1.86
CA THR A 40 11.77 -15.57 2.23
C THR A 40 10.50 -16.09 2.90
N SER A 41 10.40 -17.41 3.06
CA SER A 41 9.36 -18.11 3.81
C SER A 41 10.00 -19.26 4.56
N ILE A 42 9.81 -19.30 5.88
CA ILE A 42 10.11 -20.47 6.70
C ILE A 42 8.95 -20.64 7.67
N ASP A 43 8.05 -21.57 7.32
CA ASP A 43 6.84 -21.82 8.08
C ASP A 43 7.14 -22.24 9.53
N GLY A 44 6.24 -21.88 10.45
CA GLY A 44 6.35 -22.25 11.86
C GLY A 44 7.33 -21.41 12.70
N LEU A 45 7.99 -20.39 12.14
CA LEU A 45 8.67 -19.39 12.98
C LEU A 45 7.65 -18.49 13.70
N MET A 46 7.84 -18.31 15.02
CA MET A 46 7.00 -17.47 15.88
C MET A 46 5.50 -17.77 15.72
N ASP A 47 5.10 -19.04 15.88
CA ASP A 47 3.74 -19.53 15.70
C ASP A 47 3.17 -19.27 14.27
N GLY A 48 4.04 -19.13 13.26
CA GLY A 48 3.67 -18.86 11.87
C GLY A 48 3.30 -17.40 11.59
N SER A 49 3.55 -16.49 12.53
CA SER A 49 3.19 -15.06 12.42
C SER A 49 4.37 -14.15 12.07
N ALA A 50 5.57 -14.72 11.89
CA ALA A 50 6.76 -13.96 11.54
C ALA A 50 6.97 -13.86 10.04
N ASP A 51 7.53 -12.72 9.64
CA ASP A 51 8.16 -12.50 8.35
C ASP A 51 9.67 -12.79 8.50
N VAL A 52 10.18 -13.69 7.66
CA VAL A 52 11.51 -14.29 7.82
C VAL A 52 12.30 -14.20 6.53
N ILE A 53 13.53 -13.69 6.65
CA ILE A 53 14.53 -13.74 5.58
C ILE A 53 15.76 -14.45 6.14
N LEU A 54 16.07 -15.64 5.60
CA LEU A 54 17.33 -16.34 5.85
C LEU A 54 18.23 -16.18 4.62
N LYS A 55 19.31 -15.44 4.77
CA LYS A 55 20.37 -15.30 3.78
C LYS A 55 21.48 -16.30 4.08
N GLU A 56 21.78 -17.18 3.13
CA GLU A 56 22.90 -18.12 3.22
C GLU A 56 23.96 -17.80 2.19
N THR A 57 25.22 -17.92 2.59
CA THR A 57 26.37 -17.93 1.68
C THR A 57 26.91 -19.35 1.63
N ARG A 58 26.90 -19.95 0.44
CA ARG A 58 27.28 -21.35 0.23
C ARG A 58 28.55 -21.46 -0.60
N GLN A 59 29.28 -22.55 -0.38
CA GLN A 59 30.36 -23.00 -1.25
C GLN A 59 30.06 -24.45 -1.66
N GLY A 60 29.46 -24.61 -2.84
CA GLY A 60 28.80 -25.87 -3.20
C GLY A 60 27.64 -26.15 -2.24
N LYS A 61 27.57 -27.34 -1.64
CA LYS A 61 26.50 -27.71 -0.70
C LYS A 61 26.72 -27.23 0.75
N ALA A 62 27.88 -26.65 1.06
CA ALA A 62 28.21 -26.26 2.42
C ALA A 62 27.79 -24.80 2.68
N VAL A 63 27.00 -24.57 3.73
CA VAL A 63 26.70 -23.23 4.26
C VAL A 63 27.93 -22.73 5.01
N THR A 64 28.47 -21.59 4.57
CA THR A 64 29.68 -20.98 5.13
C THR A 64 29.38 -19.77 6.00
N ALA A 65 28.26 -19.09 5.74
CA ALA A 65 27.71 -18.04 6.58
C ALA A 65 26.19 -18.01 6.42
N ALA A 66 25.48 -17.63 7.47
CA ALA A 66 24.04 -17.42 7.41
C ALA A 66 23.64 -16.22 8.25
N VAL A 67 22.66 -15.45 7.79
CA VAL A 67 22.06 -14.33 8.50
C VAL A 67 20.55 -14.53 8.50
N LEU A 68 19.97 -14.56 9.69
CA LEU A 68 18.52 -14.68 9.86
C LEU A 68 17.97 -13.33 10.32
N ASP A 69 17.05 -12.78 9.55
CA ASP A 69 16.29 -11.56 9.82
C ASP A 69 14.82 -11.94 10.05
N VAL A 70 14.35 -11.78 11.29
CA VAL A 70 13.00 -12.13 11.70
C VAL A 70 12.29 -10.88 12.18
N CYS A 71 11.14 -10.58 11.59
CA CYS A 71 10.19 -9.59 12.08
C CYS A 71 8.93 -10.32 12.56
N TYR A 72 8.47 -10.02 13.76
CA TYR A 72 7.41 -10.79 14.42
C TYR A 72 6.51 -9.90 15.29
N PRO A 73 5.26 -10.32 15.57
CA PRO A 73 4.39 -9.64 16.53
C PRO A 73 4.99 -9.71 17.93
N ALA A 74 5.25 -8.56 18.54
CA ALA A 74 5.79 -8.46 19.89
C ALA A 74 4.71 -8.72 20.96
N ASP A 75 3.44 -8.55 20.61
CA ASP A 75 2.28 -8.75 21.46
C ASP A 75 1.12 -9.31 20.63
N LYS A 76 0.43 -10.35 21.11
CA LYS A 76 -0.68 -11.00 20.39
C LYS A 76 -1.94 -10.15 20.30
N THR A 77 -2.01 -9.05 21.06
CA THR A 77 -3.17 -8.15 21.16
C THR A 77 -2.95 -6.80 20.48
N SER A 78 -1.80 -6.61 19.81
CA SER A 78 -1.48 -5.36 19.12
C SER A 78 -0.72 -5.59 17.82
N ASP A 79 -0.77 -4.62 16.91
CA ASP A 79 0.06 -4.61 15.69
C ASP A 79 1.54 -4.28 15.95
N ARG A 80 1.97 -4.19 17.22
CA ARG A 80 3.37 -3.92 17.56
C ARG A 80 4.23 -5.07 17.07
N LYS A 81 5.22 -4.75 16.24
CA LYS A 81 6.23 -5.68 15.77
C LYS A 81 7.58 -5.39 16.42
N ASP A 82 8.37 -6.44 16.58
CA ASP A 82 9.79 -6.33 16.86
C ASP A 82 10.56 -7.12 15.79
N ARG A 83 11.85 -6.84 15.66
CA ARG A 83 12.72 -7.43 14.66
C ARG A 83 14.04 -7.80 15.31
N PHE A 84 14.65 -8.90 14.91
CA PHE A 84 16.06 -9.15 15.20
C PHE A 84 16.78 -9.63 13.95
N VAL A 85 18.07 -9.31 13.89
CA VAL A 85 19.00 -9.84 12.89
C VAL A 85 20.10 -10.57 13.63
N VAL A 86 20.34 -11.83 13.26
CA VAL A 86 21.36 -12.67 13.89
C VAL A 86 22.28 -13.28 12.84
N ASN A 87 23.58 -13.17 13.08
CA ASN A 87 24.58 -13.93 12.36
C ASN A 87 24.62 -15.34 12.93
N LEU A 88 24.37 -16.33 12.09
CA LEU A 88 24.34 -17.74 12.46
C LEU A 88 25.69 -18.40 12.12
N THR A 89 26.27 -19.04 13.12
CA THR A 89 27.41 -19.93 12.94
C THR A 89 26.93 -21.26 12.38
N ALA A 90 27.43 -21.63 11.21
CA ALA A 90 27.16 -22.91 10.57
C ALA A 90 28.13 -23.99 11.07
N SER A 91 27.59 -25.11 11.55
CA SER A 91 28.35 -26.31 11.96
C SER A 91 27.67 -27.55 11.39
N GLY A 92 28.10 -27.95 10.19
CA GLY A 92 27.42 -28.99 9.43
C GLY A 92 26.03 -28.54 9.01
N GLN A 93 25.00 -29.23 9.48
CA GLN A 93 23.59 -28.88 9.25
C GLN A 93 23.01 -27.93 10.31
N SER A 94 23.76 -27.65 11.38
CA SER A 94 23.28 -26.80 12.47
C SER A 94 23.64 -25.33 12.23
N LEU A 95 22.69 -24.45 12.47
CA LEU A 95 22.82 -23.00 12.41
C LEU A 95 22.48 -22.44 13.79
N SER A 96 23.39 -21.70 14.42
CA SER A 96 23.12 -21.13 15.74
C SER A 96 23.74 -19.76 15.95
N GLY A 97 23.07 -18.92 16.73
CA GLY A 97 23.54 -17.58 17.03
C GLY A 97 22.74 -16.92 18.14
N THR A 98 23.25 -15.81 18.65
CA THR A 98 22.58 -14.97 19.64
C THR A 98 22.64 -13.51 19.21
N THR A 99 21.62 -12.74 19.59
CA THR A 99 21.53 -11.30 19.31
C THR A 99 20.61 -10.63 20.33
N GLN A 100 20.19 -9.40 20.07
CA GLN A 100 19.08 -8.75 20.75
C GLN A 100 18.02 -8.30 19.75
N SER A 101 16.77 -8.25 20.18
CA SER A 101 15.70 -7.62 19.41
C SER A 101 15.91 -6.11 19.29
N LEU A 102 15.34 -5.51 18.25
CA LEU A 102 15.61 -4.14 17.86
C LEU A 102 14.86 -3.14 18.74
N VAL A 103 13.60 -3.38 19.01
CA VAL A 103 12.71 -2.46 19.74
C VAL A 103 12.80 -2.73 21.23
N ASP A 104 12.43 -3.94 21.66
CA ASP A 104 12.31 -4.26 23.09
C ASP A 104 13.66 -4.64 23.73
N LYS A 105 14.72 -4.75 22.92
CA LYS A 105 16.08 -5.12 23.36
C LYS A 105 16.14 -6.46 24.11
N GLN A 106 15.25 -7.39 23.77
CA GLN A 106 15.20 -8.69 24.42
C GLN A 106 16.36 -9.57 23.93
N PRO A 107 16.98 -10.38 24.79
CA PRO A 107 17.98 -11.35 24.34
C PRO A 107 17.33 -12.37 23.41
N VAL A 108 18.01 -12.69 22.31
CA VAL A 108 17.54 -13.67 21.32
C VAL A 108 18.59 -14.77 21.17
N ALA A 109 18.14 -16.02 21.16
CA ALA A 109 18.95 -17.19 20.83
C ALA A 109 18.26 -18.03 19.76
N VAL A 110 19.01 -18.39 18.71
CA VAL A 110 18.52 -19.18 17.58
C VAL A 110 19.32 -20.46 17.50
N LYS A 111 18.63 -21.58 17.38
CA LYS A 111 19.21 -22.90 17.08
C LYS A 111 18.33 -23.59 16.05
N LEU A 112 18.83 -23.72 14.84
CA LEU A 112 18.16 -24.39 13.73
C LEU A 112 19.03 -25.53 13.22
N THR A 113 18.38 -26.54 12.68
CA THR A 113 18.98 -27.64 11.92
C THR A 113 18.33 -27.66 10.56
N GLN A 114 19.13 -27.48 9.52
CA GLN A 114 18.72 -27.51 8.13
C GLN A 114 18.99 -28.89 7.55
N LYS A 115 17.95 -29.55 7.04
CA LYS A 115 18.06 -30.82 6.36
C LYS A 115 17.71 -30.62 4.87
N PRO A 116 18.69 -30.68 3.95
CA PRO A 116 18.41 -30.61 2.53
C PRO A 116 17.74 -31.90 2.02
N SER A 117 16.76 -31.72 1.15
CA SER A 117 16.10 -32.72 0.32
C SER A 117 16.53 -32.55 -1.14
N ALA A 118 15.88 -33.22 -2.10
CA ALA A 118 16.29 -33.15 -3.52
C ALA A 118 16.24 -31.71 -4.06
N ASP A 119 15.11 -31.03 -3.88
CA ASP A 119 14.85 -29.67 -4.39
C ASP A 119 14.31 -28.71 -3.30
N SER A 120 14.29 -29.14 -2.03
CA SER A 120 13.72 -28.39 -0.91
C SER A 120 14.55 -28.53 0.37
N PHE A 121 14.19 -27.76 1.40
CA PHE A 121 14.87 -27.75 2.69
C PHE A 121 13.87 -27.85 3.85
N ASP A 122 14.19 -28.69 4.82
CA ASP A 122 13.48 -28.73 6.10
C ASP A 122 14.28 -27.97 7.16
N PHE A 123 13.59 -27.17 7.98
CA PHE A 123 14.17 -26.50 9.13
C PHE A 123 13.51 -27.00 10.42
N ARG A 124 14.32 -27.40 11.39
CA ARG A 124 13.87 -27.77 12.73
C ARG A 124 14.69 -27.10 13.81
N GLY A 125 14.09 -26.71 14.91
CA GLY A 125 14.84 -26.17 16.03
C GLY A 125 14.01 -25.31 16.96
N GLN A 126 14.66 -24.32 17.57
CA GLN A 126 14.03 -23.42 18.53
C GLN A 126 14.59 -22.02 18.40
N ILE A 127 13.71 -21.05 18.61
CA ILE A 127 14.05 -19.64 18.76
C ILE A 127 13.58 -19.21 20.14
N THR A 128 14.48 -18.58 20.89
CA THR A 128 14.19 -18.01 22.19
C THR A 128 14.27 -16.50 22.09
N VAL A 129 13.20 -15.80 22.49
CA VAL A 129 13.14 -14.34 22.61
C VAL A 129 12.76 -14.01 24.05
N GLY A 130 13.66 -13.40 24.80
CA GLY A 130 13.50 -13.20 26.23
C GLY A 130 13.37 -14.55 26.94
N THR A 131 12.19 -14.82 27.52
CA THR A 131 11.84 -16.10 28.17
C THR A 131 10.98 -17.00 27.29
N SER A 132 10.50 -16.51 26.16
CA SER A 132 9.58 -17.23 25.27
C SER A 132 10.38 -18.12 24.33
N VAL A 133 10.00 -19.40 24.25
CA VAL A 133 10.61 -20.39 23.35
C VAL A 133 9.57 -20.81 22.32
N THR A 134 9.91 -20.67 21.04
CA THR A 134 9.12 -21.17 19.92
C THR A 134 9.85 -22.31 19.25
N GLU A 135 9.17 -23.44 19.05
CA GLU A 135 9.68 -24.54 18.24
C GLU A 135 9.47 -24.24 16.75
N VAL A 136 10.52 -24.47 15.96
CA VAL A 136 10.48 -24.33 14.51
C VAL A 136 10.37 -25.73 13.93
N THR A 137 9.32 -25.96 13.14
CA THR A 137 9.19 -27.13 12.26
C THR A 137 8.64 -26.63 10.93
N SER A 138 9.53 -26.54 9.95
CA SER A 138 9.24 -26.09 8.59
C SER A 138 9.71 -27.15 7.61
N SER A 139 8.88 -27.48 6.62
CA SER A 139 9.19 -28.47 5.60
C SER A 139 9.02 -27.90 4.21
N ASP A 140 9.71 -28.47 3.23
CA ASP A 140 9.54 -28.16 1.81
C ASP A 140 9.82 -26.68 1.43
N ASN A 141 10.78 -26.05 2.11
CA ASN A 141 11.17 -24.66 1.81
C ASN A 141 12.02 -24.60 0.54
N SER A 142 11.72 -23.65 -0.33
CA SER A 142 12.53 -23.33 -1.51
C SER A 142 13.42 -22.13 -1.26
N ASP A 143 14.59 -22.11 -1.89
CA ASP A 143 15.47 -20.94 -1.89
C ASP A 143 15.43 -20.22 -3.24
N MET A 144 15.76 -18.94 -3.22
CA MET A 144 15.90 -18.09 -4.40
C MET A 144 17.31 -17.51 -4.49
N SER A 145 17.71 -17.16 -5.70
CA SER A 145 18.98 -16.47 -5.94
C SER A 145 18.94 -15.03 -5.42
N GLU A 146 20.12 -14.44 -5.22
CA GLU A 146 20.25 -13.00 -4.92
C GLU A 146 19.53 -12.13 -5.95
N LYS A 147 19.60 -12.47 -7.24
CA LYS A 147 18.94 -11.70 -8.28
C LYS A 147 17.42 -11.73 -8.13
N GLU A 148 16.83 -12.91 -7.95
CA GLU A 148 15.38 -13.06 -7.75
C GLU A 148 14.92 -12.34 -6.49
N PHE A 149 15.70 -12.43 -5.41
CA PHE A 149 15.42 -11.69 -4.18
C PHE A 149 15.40 -10.18 -4.45
N GLN A 150 16.44 -9.61 -5.06
CA GLN A 150 16.49 -8.17 -5.34
C GLN A 150 15.39 -7.71 -6.30
N ASP A 151 15.07 -8.50 -7.32
CA ASP A 151 13.99 -8.20 -8.26
C ASP A 151 12.61 -8.22 -7.56
N SER A 152 12.46 -8.95 -6.44
CA SER A 152 11.23 -8.96 -5.62
C SER A 152 11.13 -7.77 -4.64
N GLN A 153 12.24 -7.08 -4.34
CA GLN A 153 12.26 -5.95 -3.40
C GLN A 153 11.82 -4.67 -4.12
N THR A 154 10.52 -4.39 -4.16
CA THR A 154 9.98 -3.11 -4.62
C THR A 154 9.36 -2.35 -3.46
N VAL A 155 9.96 -1.21 -3.09
CA VAL A 155 9.39 -0.29 -2.10
C VAL A 155 9.17 1.04 -2.80
N ASP A 156 7.99 1.20 -3.38
CA ASP A 156 7.46 2.50 -3.81
C ASP A 156 6.72 3.12 -2.61
N ASP A 157 7.08 4.35 -2.24
CA ASP A 157 6.38 5.07 -1.18
C ASP A 157 5.12 5.79 -1.72
N GLY A 158 4.92 5.81 -3.03
CA GLY A 158 3.80 6.47 -3.69
C GLY A 158 3.83 7.99 -3.57
N ILE A 159 4.95 8.57 -3.10
CA ILE A 159 5.05 10.01 -2.80
C ILE A 159 5.47 10.79 -4.05
N SER A 160 4.54 11.56 -4.59
CA SER A 160 4.82 12.57 -5.60
C SER A 160 5.15 13.91 -4.94
N ALA A 161 6.43 14.29 -4.95
CA ALA A 161 6.88 15.51 -4.28
C ALA A 161 6.40 16.82 -4.95
N ALA A 162 6.11 16.78 -6.26
CA ALA A 162 5.68 17.92 -7.07
C ALA A 162 4.88 17.44 -8.30
N PRO A 163 3.69 16.86 -8.11
CA PRO A 163 2.86 16.41 -9.22
C PRO A 163 2.45 17.60 -10.10
N LYS A 164 2.34 17.39 -11.41
CA LYS A 164 1.88 18.43 -12.35
C LYS A 164 0.39 18.74 -12.18
N THR A 165 -0.38 17.73 -11.84
CA THR A 165 -1.84 17.70 -11.66
C THR A 165 -2.19 16.67 -10.59
N PHE A 166 -3.39 16.75 -10.04
CA PHE A 166 -3.90 15.74 -9.09
C PHE A 166 -4.61 14.56 -9.76
N SER A 167 -4.12 14.12 -10.93
CA SER A 167 -4.69 12.99 -11.66
C SER A 167 -4.29 11.63 -11.08
N ASP A 168 -3.07 11.54 -10.54
CA ASP A 168 -2.49 10.28 -10.02
C ASP A 168 -2.35 10.30 -8.48
N VAL A 169 -2.58 11.46 -7.86
CA VAL A 169 -2.48 11.69 -6.41
C VAL A 169 -3.57 12.67 -6.00
N SER A 170 -3.97 12.66 -4.73
CA SER A 170 -5.10 13.45 -4.27
C SER A 170 -4.66 14.74 -3.55
N PRO A 171 -5.37 15.86 -3.73
CA PRO A 171 -4.97 17.18 -3.22
C PRO A 171 -4.93 17.28 -1.69
N GLU A 172 -5.72 16.47 -0.98
CA GLU A 172 -5.82 16.39 0.48
C GLU A 172 -4.84 15.40 1.10
N ALA A 173 -4.29 14.48 0.32
CA ALA A 173 -3.54 13.34 0.80
C ALA A 173 -2.03 13.60 0.75
N VAL A 174 -1.38 13.54 1.92
CA VAL A 174 0.04 13.81 2.08
C VAL A 174 0.73 12.60 2.68
N GLY A 175 1.78 12.12 2.02
CA GLY A 175 2.67 11.08 2.54
C GLY A 175 3.96 11.70 3.10
N VAL A 176 4.39 11.24 4.27
CA VAL A 176 5.67 11.63 4.88
C VAL A 176 6.48 10.39 5.19
N ARG A 177 7.54 10.16 4.40
CA ARG A 177 8.52 9.10 4.65
C ARG A 177 9.55 9.59 5.65
N ILE A 178 9.67 8.89 6.78
CA ILE A 178 10.44 9.32 7.94
C ILE A 178 11.18 8.14 8.56
N LYS A 179 12.39 8.39 9.08
CA LYS A 179 13.15 7.40 9.85
C LYS A 179 12.39 6.96 11.09
N LEU A 180 12.50 5.67 11.45
CA LEU A 180 11.76 5.09 12.58
C LEU A 180 12.07 5.78 13.91
N ASP A 181 13.33 6.19 14.13
CA ASP A 181 13.78 6.87 15.34
C ASP A 181 13.26 8.31 15.47
N ALA A 182 12.87 8.94 14.35
CA ALA A 182 12.32 10.29 14.30
C ALA A 182 10.78 10.34 14.29
N ALA A 183 10.12 9.23 13.93
CA ALA A 183 8.67 9.18 13.72
C ALA A 183 7.85 9.63 14.95
N ALA A 184 8.26 9.22 16.16
CA ALA A 184 7.53 9.56 17.39
C ALA A 184 7.50 11.07 17.66
N GLU A 185 8.62 11.78 17.47
CA GLU A 185 8.69 13.23 17.66
C GLU A 185 7.93 13.98 16.56
N PHE A 186 8.01 13.50 15.31
CA PHE A 186 7.20 14.03 14.22
C PHE A 186 5.70 13.93 14.53
N LEU A 187 5.21 12.76 14.93
CA LEU A 187 3.80 12.55 15.29
C LEU A 187 3.37 13.41 16.48
N LYS A 188 4.24 13.60 17.49
CA LYS A 188 3.98 14.54 18.59
C LYS A 188 3.83 15.98 18.10
N SER A 189 4.62 16.39 17.11
CA SER A 189 4.55 17.73 16.52
C SER A 189 3.26 18.01 15.74
N LEU A 190 2.52 16.97 15.35
CA LEU A 190 1.22 17.07 14.68
C LEU A 190 0.04 17.21 15.66
N LYS A 191 0.25 16.97 16.96
CA LYS A 191 -0.83 17.09 17.95
C LYS A 191 -1.39 18.50 17.98
N GLY A 192 -2.72 18.60 17.91
CA GLY A 192 -3.44 19.88 17.90
C GLY A 192 -3.33 20.65 16.57
N GLN A 193 -2.73 20.06 15.53
CA GLN A 193 -2.79 20.60 14.18
C GLN A 193 -4.04 20.10 13.47
N ASP A 194 -4.56 20.89 12.54
CA ASP A 194 -5.70 20.53 11.69
C ASP A 194 -5.28 19.56 10.58
N VAL A 195 -4.89 18.35 10.99
CA VAL A 195 -4.49 17.22 10.15
C VAL A 195 -5.04 15.91 10.73
N GLU A 196 -5.53 15.03 9.86
CA GLU A 196 -5.88 13.65 10.20
C GLU A 196 -4.70 12.72 9.88
N ILE A 197 -4.49 11.71 10.71
CA ILE A 197 -3.46 10.70 10.53
C ILE A 197 -4.15 9.36 10.29
N ALA A 198 -3.80 8.68 9.19
CA ALA A 198 -4.34 7.35 8.92
C ALA A 198 -3.79 6.36 9.97
N LEU A 199 -4.68 5.76 10.77
CA LEU A 199 -4.30 4.83 11.84
C LEU A 199 -3.48 3.65 11.31
N SER A 200 -3.84 3.13 10.14
CA SER A 200 -3.10 2.05 9.47
C SER A 200 -1.64 2.39 9.15
N SER A 201 -1.31 3.68 8.99
CA SER A 201 0.07 4.14 8.74
C SER A 201 0.91 4.28 10.01
N LEU A 202 0.32 4.11 11.20
CA LEU A 202 1.05 4.14 12.48
C LEU A 202 1.70 2.79 12.82
N ALA A 203 1.17 1.69 12.27
CA ALA A 203 1.73 0.38 12.47
C ALA A 203 2.98 0.21 11.58
N VAL A 204 4.13 -0.05 12.21
CA VAL A 204 5.39 -0.26 11.48
C VAL A 204 5.39 -1.66 10.87
N THR A 205 5.41 -1.73 9.53
CA THR A 205 5.48 -3.00 8.80
C THR A 205 6.88 -3.61 8.88
N CYS A 206 7.01 -4.90 8.55
CA CYS A 206 8.32 -5.57 8.55
C CYS A 206 9.27 -4.94 7.52
N ASP A 207 8.74 -4.56 6.35
CA ASP A 207 9.51 -3.84 5.33
C ASP A 207 9.98 -2.48 5.83
N ALA A 208 9.13 -1.74 6.55
CA ALA A 208 9.53 -0.49 7.19
C ALA A 208 10.63 -0.69 8.25
N MET A 209 10.53 -1.75 9.07
CA MET A 209 11.58 -2.13 10.03
C MET A 209 12.90 -2.50 9.35
N ARG A 210 12.85 -3.09 8.15
CA ARG A 210 14.04 -3.42 7.34
C ARG A 210 14.65 -2.20 6.67
N ALA A 211 13.82 -1.33 6.12
CA ALA A 211 14.22 -0.07 5.50
C ALA A 211 14.72 0.96 6.53
N GLY A 212 14.31 0.85 7.80
CA GLY A 212 14.62 1.83 8.84
C GLY A 212 13.78 3.12 8.71
N GLU A 213 12.75 3.09 7.87
CA GLU A 213 11.90 4.23 7.51
C GLU A 213 10.45 3.75 7.38
N GLN A 214 9.49 4.61 7.68
CA GLN A 214 8.06 4.36 7.49
C GLN A 214 7.40 5.57 6.81
N THR A 215 6.28 5.34 6.12
CA THR A 215 5.47 6.41 5.54
C THR A 215 4.25 6.66 6.42
N ILE A 216 4.13 7.86 6.97
CA ILE A 216 2.94 8.33 7.67
C ILE A 216 2.01 8.99 6.66
N ASN A 217 0.78 8.51 6.58
CA ASN A 217 -0.25 9.04 5.68
C ASN A 217 -1.13 10.03 6.42
N LEU A 218 -1.24 11.22 5.86
CA LEU A 218 -1.92 12.38 6.43
C LEU A 218 -3.04 12.82 5.48
N THR A 219 -4.16 13.25 6.05
CA THR A 219 -5.23 13.95 5.31
C THR A 219 -5.37 15.36 5.86
N VAL A 220 -5.34 16.36 4.99
CA VAL A 220 -5.39 17.76 5.36
C VAL A 220 -6.18 18.56 4.33
N ASP A 221 -6.76 19.68 4.74
CA ASP A 221 -7.32 20.65 3.81
C ASP A 221 -6.34 20.98 2.66
N PRO A 222 -6.74 20.84 1.38
CA PRO A 222 -5.88 21.12 0.22
C PRO A 222 -5.19 22.48 0.26
N ASP A 223 -5.84 23.50 0.83
CA ASP A 223 -5.27 24.85 0.96
C ASP A 223 -4.04 24.88 1.89
N ARG A 224 -3.88 23.88 2.77
CA ARG A 224 -2.76 23.75 3.71
C ARG A 224 -1.75 22.67 3.34
N ALA A 225 -2.08 21.77 2.42
CA ALA A 225 -1.24 20.61 2.06
C ALA A 225 0.20 21.01 1.68
N SER A 226 0.36 22.04 0.84
CA SER A 226 1.69 22.51 0.42
C SER A 226 2.53 23.01 1.59
N ALA A 227 1.94 23.76 2.52
CA ALA A 227 2.65 24.28 3.70
C ALA A 227 3.02 23.14 4.67
N LEU A 228 2.14 22.16 4.83
CA LEU A 228 2.42 20.96 5.62
C LEU A 228 3.61 20.17 5.04
N ILE A 229 3.65 19.95 3.72
CA ILE A 229 4.75 19.27 3.04
C ILE A 229 6.07 20.02 3.24
N VAL A 230 6.07 21.35 3.10
CA VAL A 230 7.28 22.16 3.35
C VAL A 230 7.76 22.01 4.80
N LYS A 231 6.84 22.08 5.77
CA LYS A 231 7.16 21.87 7.19
C LYS A 231 7.71 20.46 7.45
N ALA A 232 7.10 19.44 6.85
CA ALA A 232 7.55 18.05 6.97
C ALA A 232 8.97 17.88 6.41
N LYS A 233 9.26 18.39 5.22
CA LYS A 233 10.62 18.35 4.61
C LYS A 233 11.69 19.03 5.47
N ALA A 234 11.31 20.05 6.25
CA ALA A 234 12.22 20.73 7.16
C ALA A 234 12.43 20.00 8.50
N THR A 235 11.65 18.95 8.79
CA THR A 235 11.72 18.23 10.05
C THR A 235 12.85 17.19 10.04
N PRO A 236 13.74 17.17 11.04
CA PRO A 236 14.80 16.18 11.13
C PRO A 236 14.28 14.74 11.07
N GLY A 237 14.94 13.90 10.27
CA GLY A 237 14.58 12.50 10.10
C GLY A 237 13.56 12.23 9.00
N VAL A 238 12.88 13.26 8.46
CA VAL A 238 12.07 13.12 7.25
C VAL A 238 12.99 12.92 6.04
N VAL A 239 12.69 11.90 5.25
CA VAL A 239 13.45 11.47 4.07
C VAL A 239 12.79 11.99 2.81
N ASN A 240 11.46 11.91 2.74
CA ASN A 240 10.66 12.44 1.64
C ASN A 240 9.28 12.89 2.15
N ALA A 241 8.66 13.84 1.46
CA ALA A 241 7.28 14.23 1.70
C ALA A 241 6.65 14.81 0.43
N GLY A 242 5.36 14.56 0.23
CA GLY A 242 4.65 14.95 -0.98
C GLY A 242 3.21 14.46 -0.96
N TRP A 243 2.56 14.53 -2.12
CA TRP A 243 1.21 14.02 -2.31
C TRP A 243 1.22 12.53 -2.60
N VAL A 244 0.19 11.84 -2.14
CA VAL A 244 -0.03 10.41 -2.37
C VAL A 244 -1.44 10.19 -2.91
N ALA A 245 -1.76 8.97 -3.32
CA ALA A 245 -3.15 8.60 -3.61
C ALA A 245 -4.04 8.79 -2.36
N GLY A 246 -5.25 9.28 -2.56
CA GLY A 246 -6.23 9.58 -1.52
C GLY A 246 -7.64 9.22 -1.96
N ILE A 247 -8.63 10.03 -1.55
CA ILE A 247 -10.04 9.70 -1.82
C ILE A 247 -10.50 10.13 -3.22
N VAL A 248 -9.71 10.96 -3.90
CA VAL A 248 -10.12 11.54 -5.18
C VAL A 248 -9.94 10.54 -6.30
N GLU A 249 -11.05 9.99 -6.72
CA GLU A 249 -11.19 9.18 -7.93
C GLU A 249 -11.61 10.08 -9.09
N MET A 250 -10.86 10.04 -10.20
CA MET A 250 -11.00 11.02 -11.28
C MET A 250 -12.30 10.90 -12.07
N ASP A 251 -12.89 9.71 -12.14
CA ASP A 251 -14.19 9.43 -12.77
C ASP A 251 -15.36 10.19 -12.11
N ARG A 252 -15.21 10.47 -10.81
CA ARG A 252 -16.14 11.27 -9.99
C ARG A 252 -15.73 12.74 -9.83
N ALA A 253 -14.69 13.16 -10.54
CA ALA A 253 -14.19 14.53 -10.50
C ALA A 253 -14.77 15.40 -11.64
N ILE A 254 -14.95 16.68 -11.34
CA ILE A 254 -15.41 17.71 -12.26
C ILE A 254 -14.45 18.88 -12.18
N ARG A 255 -13.89 19.30 -13.32
CA ARG A 255 -13.00 20.46 -13.41
C ARG A 255 -13.76 21.67 -13.93
N PHE A 256 -13.60 22.83 -13.30
CA PHE A 256 -14.31 24.04 -13.70
C PHE A 256 -13.47 25.30 -13.44
N ALA A 257 -13.79 26.40 -14.13
CA ALA A 257 -13.06 27.66 -13.98
C ALA A 257 -13.23 28.23 -12.56
N ALA A 258 -12.15 28.70 -11.94
CA ALA A 258 -12.14 29.13 -10.54
C ALA A 258 -12.75 30.52 -10.31
N ALA A 259 -12.74 31.40 -11.32
CA ALA A 259 -13.03 32.83 -11.16
C ALA A 259 -14.39 33.12 -10.50
N ASP A 260 -15.44 32.39 -10.90
CA ASP A 260 -16.80 32.57 -10.37
C ASP A 260 -16.99 31.98 -8.97
N TRP A 261 -16.01 31.22 -8.46
CA TRP A 261 -16.10 30.44 -7.23
C TRP A 261 -15.09 30.85 -6.16
N ARG A 262 -14.40 31.97 -6.38
CA ARG A 262 -13.50 32.57 -5.41
C ARG A 262 -14.06 33.88 -4.87
N GLU A 263 -13.70 34.18 -3.62
CA GLU A 263 -13.80 35.50 -3.02
C GLU A 263 -12.36 35.96 -2.70
N GLY A 264 -11.81 36.81 -3.57
CA GLY A 264 -10.38 37.12 -3.56
C GLY A 264 -9.54 35.86 -3.83
N ASP A 265 -8.58 35.57 -2.96
CA ASP A 265 -7.69 34.41 -3.13
C ASP A 265 -8.29 33.10 -2.59
N LYS A 266 -9.44 33.15 -1.91
CA LYS A 266 -10.04 31.99 -1.25
C LYS A 266 -11.20 31.42 -2.03
N ILE A 267 -11.37 30.10 -1.94
CA ILE A 267 -12.54 29.40 -2.45
C ILE A 267 -13.78 29.81 -1.62
N ASN A 268 -14.86 30.20 -2.29
CA ASN A 268 -16.13 30.53 -1.66
C ASN A 268 -16.89 29.24 -1.29
N ARG A 269 -16.58 28.72 -0.10
CA ARG A 269 -17.10 27.44 0.42
C ARG A 269 -18.63 27.44 0.59
N ASP A 270 -19.22 28.56 0.99
CA ASP A 270 -20.68 28.65 1.22
C ASP A 270 -21.44 28.64 -0.11
N LYS A 271 -20.95 29.39 -1.10
CA LYS A 271 -21.52 29.39 -2.46
C LYS A 271 -21.44 28.01 -3.10
N LEU A 272 -20.30 27.33 -2.98
CA LEU A 272 -20.13 25.97 -3.49
C LEU A 272 -21.03 24.98 -2.77
N ALA A 273 -21.06 24.99 -1.44
CA ALA A 273 -21.91 24.07 -0.67
C ALA A 273 -23.39 24.23 -1.02
N THR A 274 -23.86 25.48 -1.13
CA THR A 274 -25.24 25.77 -1.53
C THR A 274 -25.53 25.28 -2.94
N THR A 275 -24.63 25.54 -3.90
CA THR A 275 -24.81 25.12 -5.29
C THR A 275 -24.85 23.60 -5.41
N ILE A 276 -23.84 22.91 -4.85
CA ILE A 276 -23.71 21.45 -4.89
C ILE A 276 -24.93 20.82 -4.22
N SER A 277 -25.32 21.30 -3.04
CA SER A 277 -26.50 20.80 -2.32
C SER A 277 -27.78 20.93 -3.16
N ASN A 278 -28.01 22.08 -3.79
CA ASN A 278 -29.21 22.32 -4.60
C ASN A 278 -29.28 21.42 -5.85
N VAL A 279 -28.13 21.14 -6.49
CA VAL A 279 -28.08 20.23 -7.64
C VAL A 279 -28.35 18.80 -7.17
N LEU A 280 -27.64 18.34 -6.14
CA LEU A 280 -27.78 16.98 -5.61
C LEU A 280 -29.19 16.71 -5.06
N ALA A 281 -29.83 17.68 -4.40
CA ALA A 281 -31.22 17.56 -3.95
C ALA A 281 -32.18 17.20 -5.09
N LYS A 282 -32.00 17.80 -6.27
CA LYS A 282 -32.82 17.52 -7.45
C LYS A 282 -32.52 16.13 -8.01
N SER A 283 -31.24 15.79 -8.19
CA SER A 283 -30.82 14.48 -8.70
C SER A 283 -31.30 13.34 -7.81
N LEU A 284 -31.16 13.50 -6.49
CA LEU A 284 -31.53 12.49 -5.49
C LEU A 284 -33.04 12.46 -5.17
N ALA A 285 -33.83 13.38 -5.74
CA ALA A 285 -35.23 13.61 -5.39
C ALA A 285 -35.44 13.73 -3.86
N ALA A 286 -34.55 14.48 -3.20
CA ALA A 286 -34.47 14.61 -1.75
C ALA A 286 -34.39 16.06 -1.31
N LYS A 287 -34.70 16.34 -0.04
CA LYS A 287 -34.59 17.68 0.54
C LYS A 287 -33.24 17.84 1.25
N PRO A 288 -32.52 18.95 1.07
CA PRO A 288 -31.35 19.26 1.89
C PRO A 288 -31.71 19.28 3.37
N ALA A 289 -30.92 18.61 4.19
CA ALA A 289 -31.05 18.57 5.65
C ALA A 289 -29.84 19.19 6.36
N GLY A 290 -28.65 19.20 5.73
CA GLY A 290 -27.47 19.83 6.30
C GLY A 290 -26.30 19.92 5.33
N ALA A 291 -25.40 20.86 5.59
CA ALA A 291 -24.13 21.03 4.90
C ALA A 291 -23.07 21.52 5.90
N SER A 292 -21.92 20.86 5.97
CA SER A 292 -20.82 21.28 6.84
C SER A 292 -19.45 20.98 6.25
N TRP A 293 -18.54 21.95 6.36
CA TRP A 293 -17.15 21.79 5.98
C TRP A 293 -16.33 21.30 7.17
N SER A 294 -15.49 20.28 6.97
CA SER A 294 -14.47 19.91 7.94
C SER A 294 -13.36 20.97 7.92
N PRO A 295 -13.06 21.64 9.06
CA PRO A 295 -11.93 22.56 9.13
C PRO A 295 -10.59 21.82 9.01
N ILE A 296 -10.58 20.51 9.30
CA ILE A 296 -9.39 19.66 9.31
C ILE A 296 -9.02 19.20 7.90
N THR A 297 -9.99 18.67 7.15
CA THR A 297 -9.73 18.03 5.85
C THR A 297 -10.23 18.83 4.66
N GLY A 298 -10.98 19.91 4.87
CA GLY A 298 -11.60 20.66 3.79
C GLY A 298 -12.71 19.89 3.06
N LYS A 299 -13.12 18.71 3.54
CA LYS A 299 -14.23 17.95 2.97
C LYS A 299 -15.58 18.59 3.34
N LEU A 300 -16.50 18.63 2.39
CA LEU A 300 -17.89 19.04 2.57
C LEU A 300 -18.76 17.81 2.80
N LYS A 301 -19.41 17.71 3.96
CA LYS A 301 -20.46 16.73 4.22
C LYS A 301 -21.82 17.34 3.90
N LEU A 302 -22.62 16.67 3.07
CA LEU A 302 -23.98 17.02 2.72
C LEU A 302 -24.93 15.92 3.20
N THR A 303 -26.05 16.30 3.78
CA THR A 303 -27.11 15.37 4.21
C THR A 303 -28.42 15.74 3.54
N PHE A 304 -29.13 14.75 3.01
CA PHE A 304 -30.43 14.89 2.40
C PHE A 304 -31.42 13.91 3.02
N LYS A 305 -32.71 14.25 2.94
CA LYS A 305 -33.80 13.39 3.42
C LYS A 305 -34.89 13.24 2.38
N ARG A 306 -35.41 12.02 2.23
CA ARG A 306 -36.60 11.72 1.43
C ARG A 306 -37.43 10.59 2.07
N PRO A 307 -38.73 10.47 1.76
CA PRO A 307 -39.50 9.31 2.15
C PRO A 307 -38.89 8.03 1.58
N SER A 308 -38.80 6.99 2.41
CA SER A 308 -38.31 5.68 1.98
C SER A 308 -39.39 4.96 1.15
N PRO A 309 -39.05 4.39 -0.01
CA PRO A 309 -40.01 3.65 -0.82
C PRO A 309 -40.23 2.21 -0.33
N LEU A 310 -39.42 1.70 0.60
CA LEU A 310 -39.42 0.29 1.02
C LEU A 310 -40.78 -0.15 1.57
N TYR A 311 -41.33 0.62 2.51
CA TYR A 311 -42.64 0.38 3.11
C TYR A 311 -43.35 1.73 3.33
N PRO A 312 -44.04 2.26 2.31
CA PRO A 312 -44.62 3.61 2.38
C PRO A 312 -45.60 3.81 3.55
N ALA A 313 -46.29 2.76 3.98
CA ALA A 313 -47.22 2.80 5.11
C ALA A 313 -46.55 3.04 6.48
N LEU A 314 -45.23 2.81 6.58
CA LEU A 314 -44.46 3.05 7.79
C LEU A 314 -43.87 4.46 7.85
N GLU A 315 -44.03 5.26 6.80
CA GLU A 315 -43.53 6.65 6.72
C GLU A 315 -42.04 6.79 7.08
N LEU A 316 -41.24 5.76 6.77
CA LEU A 316 -39.81 5.76 7.03
C LEU A 316 -39.10 6.83 6.21
N THR A 317 -37.96 7.30 6.71
CA THR A 317 -37.15 8.33 6.07
C THR A 317 -35.79 7.77 5.67
N ASP A 318 -35.44 7.92 4.39
CA ASP A 318 -34.08 7.71 3.90
C ASP A 318 -33.26 8.97 4.23
N VAL A 319 -32.15 8.78 4.93
CA VAL A 319 -31.10 9.77 5.19
C VAL A 319 -29.93 9.46 4.25
N ILE A 320 -29.63 10.39 3.35
CA ILE A 320 -28.61 10.24 2.33
C ILE A 320 -27.44 11.16 2.67
N GLU A 321 -26.24 10.60 2.81
CA GLU A 321 -25.01 11.34 3.02
C GLU A 321 -24.15 11.36 1.75
N VAL A 322 -23.65 12.53 1.38
CA VAL A 322 -22.70 12.71 0.28
C VAL A 322 -21.52 13.51 0.79
N THR A 323 -20.31 13.05 0.51
CA THR A 323 -19.07 13.82 0.78
C THR A 323 -18.57 14.43 -0.51
N ALA A 324 -18.10 15.68 -0.45
CA ALA A 324 -17.46 16.35 -1.56
C ALA A 324 -16.15 16.99 -1.13
N LEU A 325 -15.25 17.25 -2.09
CA LEU A 325 -14.01 17.98 -1.87
C LEU A 325 -13.81 18.95 -3.02
N VAL A 326 -13.51 20.21 -2.71
CA VAL A 326 -13.15 21.21 -3.71
C VAL A 326 -11.73 21.67 -3.48
N SER A 327 -10.93 21.66 -4.55
CA SER A 327 -9.51 22.02 -4.50
C SER A 327 -9.05 22.65 -5.81
N PRO A 328 -7.89 23.32 -5.86
CA PRO A 328 -7.21 23.58 -7.13
C PRO A 328 -6.89 22.26 -7.86
N ASP A 329 -6.88 22.26 -9.20
CA ASP A 329 -6.59 21.06 -10.00
C ASP A 329 -5.10 20.63 -10.01
N LYS A 330 -4.23 21.43 -9.38
CA LYS A 330 -2.78 21.18 -9.25
C LYS A 330 -2.18 21.89 -8.03
N PRO A 331 -0.97 21.48 -7.57
CA PRO A 331 -0.27 22.17 -6.49
C PRO A 331 0.02 23.64 -6.79
N GLY A 332 0.06 24.48 -5.75
CA GLY A 332 0.41 25.89 -5.86
C GLY A 332 -0.69 26.82 -6.37
N GLY A 333 -1.90 26.29 -6.59
CA GLY A 333 -3.05 27.07 -7.07
C GLY A 333 -3.22 27.04 -8.59
N SER A 334 -4.41 27.40 -9.05
CA SER A 334 -4.80 27.32 -10.44
C SER A 334 -6.03 28.18 -10.74
N ASP A 335 -6.17 28.56 -12.01
CA ASP A 335 -7.38 29.17 -12.58
C ASP A 335 -8.52 28.15 -12.75
N SER A 336 -8.26 26.88 -12.44
CA SER A 336 -9.25 25.80 -12.42
C SER A 336 -9.37 25.19 -11.03
N LEU A 337 -10.59 24.86 -10.65
CA LEU A 337 -10.91 24.05 -9.48
C LEU A 337 -11.34 22.65 -9.93
N MET A 338 -11.20 21.70 -9.02
CA MET A 338 -11.69 20.35 -9.13
C MET A 338 -12.67 20.09 -7.99
N LEU A 339 -13.86 19.60 -8.32
CA LEU A 339 -14.85 19.07 -7.40
C LEU A 339 -14.84 17.55 -7.52
N TRP A 340 -14.54 16.85 -6.43
CA TRP A 340 -14.80 15.42 -6.29
C TRP A 340 -16.05 15.21 -5.44
N VAL A 341 -16.87 14.21 -5.78
CA VAL A 341 -18.10 13.86 -5.05
C VAL A 341 -18.16 12.35 -4.83
N SER A 342 -18.34 11.91 -3.60
CA SER A 342 -18.47 10.49 -3.24
C SER A 342 -19.73 9.87 -3.84
N ALA A 343 -19.80 8.54 -3.82
CA ALA A 343 -21.10 7.86 -3.94
C ALA A 343 -22.01 8.25 -2.75
N PRO A 344 -23.33 8.38 -2.95
CA PRO A 344 -24.25 8.61 -1.85
C PRO A 344 -24.38 7.36 -0.96
N VAL A 345 -24.31 7.55 0.36
CA VAL A 345 -24.60 6.50 1.35
C VAL A 345 -25.99 6.74 1.90
N THR A 346 -26.88 5.76 1.82
CA THR A 346 -28.27 5.89 2.28
C THR A 346 -28.52 4.98 3.48
N THR A 347 -29.07 5.54 4.55
CA THR A 347 -29.59 4.78 5.70
C THR A 347 -31.07 5.06 5.85
N THR A 348 -31.87 4.10 6.31
CA THR A 348 -33.32 4.27 6.54
C THR A 348 -33.61 4.31 8.03
N THR A 349 -34.41 5.29 8.46
CA THR A 349 -34.74 5.51 9.89
C THR A 349 -36.23 5.79 10.07
N ASP A 350 -36.74 5.46 11.26
CA ASP A 350 -38.08 5.84 11.70
C ASP A 350 -38.02 7.18 12.48
N GLU A 351 -38.41 8.25 11.82
CA GLU A 351 -38.45 9.60 12.40
C GLU A 351 -39.83 9.98 12.97
N SER A 352 -40.77 9.04 13.07
CA SER A 352 -42.13 9.30 13.54
C SER A 352 -42.19 9.83 14.98
N ALA A 353 -43.27 10.55 15.30
CA ALA A 353 -43.52 10.99 16.66
C ALA A 353 -44.15 9.84 17.47
N GLY A 354 -43.42 9.25 18.42
CA GLY A 354 -43.94 8.19 19.30
C GLY A 354 -43.04 6.95 19.37
N ALA A 355 -43.65 5.77 19.41
CA ALA A 355 -42.94 4.49 19.38
C ALA A 355 -42.34 4.26 17.99
N LYS A 356 -41.05 3.94 17.94
CA LYS A 356 -40.27 3.85 16.69
C LYS A 356 -39.77 2.44 16.43
N LEU A 357 -39.63 2.10 15.16
CA LEU A 357 -38.83 0.95 14.73
C LEU A 357 -37.34 1.24 14.91
N ASN A 358 -36.62 0.29 15.52
CA ASN A 358 -35.16 0.29 15.52
C ASN A 358 -34.71 -0.54 14.33
N LEU A 359 -34.22 0.13 13.29
CA LEU A 359 -33.75 -0.50 12.07
C LEU A 359 -32.24 -0.70 12.17
N VAL A 360 -31.79 -1.90 11.84
CA VAL A 360 -30.36 -2.23 11.69
C VAL A 360 -30.14 -2.46 10.21
N ASP A 361 -29.16 -1.78 9.64
CA ASP A 361 -28.70 -2.05 8.29
C ASP A 361 -27.72 -3.23 8.36
N GLU A 362 -28.12 -4.39 7.83
CA GLU A 362 -27.30 -5.61 7.81
C GLU A 362 -26.41 -5.69 6.55
N SER A 363 -26.32 -4.62 5.74
CA SER A 363 -25.35 -4.57 4.64
C SER A 363 -23.92 -4.66 5.21
N THR A 364 -23.39 -5.88 5.17
CA THR A 364 -21.98 -6.14 5.47
C THR A 364 -21.14 -5.44 4.42
N ALA A 365 -20.09 -4.73 4.85
CA ALA A 365 -19.17 -3.97 4.00
C ALA A 365 -18.44 -4.79 2.90
N ASP A 366 -18.70 -6.10 2.79
CA ASP A 366 -18.13 -7.02 1.80
C ASP A 366 -18.98 -7.16 0.52
N GLU A 367 -20.24 -6.71 0.51
CA GLU A 367 -20.98 -6.53 -0.74
C GLU A 367 -20.71 -5.12 -1.24
N GLU A 368 -19.96 -4.97 -2.34
CA GLU A 368 -19.91 -3.69 -3.06
C GLU A 368 -21.36 -3.29 -3.31
N PRO A 369 -21.85 -2.17 -2.73
CA PRO A 369 -23.21 -1.75 -2.99
C PRO A 369 -23.32 -1.64 -4.50
N GLU A 370 -24.27 -2.37 -5.11
CA GLU A 370 -24.62 -2.15 -6.52
C GLU A 370 -24.65 -0.66 -6.70
N GLN A 371 -23.73 -0.13 -7.51
CA GLN A 371 -23.52 1.29 -7.66
C GLN A 371 -24.79 1.81 -8.33
N ARG A 372 -25.79 2.10 -7.50
CA ARG A 372 -27.09 2.59 -7.95
C ARG A 372 -26.74 3.81 -8.75
N ASP A 373 -27.08 3.76 -10.03
CA ASP A 373 -26.92 4.84 -11.00
C ASP A 373 -27.05 6.17 -10.24
N ASP A 374 -25.98 6.98 -10.25
CA ASP A 374 -25.87 8.25 -9.50
C ASP A 374 -26.92 9.28 -9.96
N SER A 375 -28.04 8.86 -10.57
CA SER A 375 -29.19 9.66 -11.02
C SER A 375 -28.78 10.79 -11.97
N GLY A 376 -27.64 10.64 -12.66
CA GLY A 376 -27.03 11.69 -13.47
C GLY A 376 -26.46 12.87 -12.66
N ALA A 377 -26.23 12.73 -11.35
CA ALA A 377 -25.77 13.79 -10.44
C ALA A 377 -24.45 14.45 -10.91
N LEU A 378 -23.45 13.65 -11.29
CA LEU A 378 -22.18 14.17 -11.80
C LEU A 378 -22.37 14.96 -13.11
N GLY A 379 -23.26 14.50 -13.98
CA GLY A 379 -23.61 15.23 -15.21
C GLY A 379 -24.34 16.55 -14.93
N ALA A 380 -25.28 16.54 -13.97
CA ALA A 380 -26.00 17.74 -13.55
C ALA A 380 -25.06 18.77 -12.89
N LEU A 381 -24.15 18.31 -12.03
CA LEU A 381 -23.12 19.15 -11.41
C LEU A 381 -22.17 19.73 -12.45
N ALA A 382 -21.68 18.92 -13.39
CA ALA A 382 -20.82 19.42 -14.46
C ALA A 382 -21.53 20.50 -15.30
N LYS A 383 -22.80 20.30 -15.61
CA LYS A 383 -23.61 21.31 -16.32
C LYS A 383 -23.77 22.61 -15.52
N GLU A 384 -24.09 22.52 -14.23
CA GLU A 384 -24.27 23.69 -13.37
C GLU A 384 -22.96 24.48 -13.22
N LEU A 385 -21.85 23.78 -13.02
CA LEU A 385 -20.53 24.38 -12.85
C LEU A 385 -19.89 24.84 -14.17
N LYS A 386 -20.53 24.55 -15.31
CA LYS A 386 -19.92 24.68 -16.66
C LYS A 386 -18.57 23.96 -16.73
N GLY A 387 -18.50 22.81 -16.07
CA GLY A 387 -17.30 22.02 -15.87
C GLY A 387 -17.13 20.90 -16.89
N GLN A 388 -15.92 20.39 -16.90
CA GLN A 388 -15.45 19.26 -17.69
C GLN A 388 -15.46 17.99 -16.82
N ARG A 389 -15.72 16.83 -17.44
CA ARG A 389 -15.60 15.53 -16.78
C ARG A 389 -14.32 14.82 -17.23
N TRP A 390 -13.84 13.89 -16.41
CA TRP A 390 -12.69 13.07 -16.77
C TRP A 390 -13.06 12.00 -17.81
N ASP A 391 -12.26 11.89 -18.86
CA ASP A 391 -12.30 10.82 -19.87
C ASP A 391 -11.19 9.83 -19.52
N ALA A 392 -11.55 8.74 -18.82
CA ALA A 392 -10.57 7.77 -18.32
C ALA A 392 -9.80 7.07 -19.44
N ASP A 393 -10.47 6.78 -20.56
CA ASP A 393 -9.88 6.10 -21.72
C ASP A 393 -8.74 6.91 -22.34
N ASN A 394 -8.86 8.24 -22.33
CA ASN A 394 -7.88 9.14 -22.92
C ASN A 394 -7.04 9.89 -21.88
N SER A 395 -7.35 9.75 -20.59
CA SER A 395 -6.73 10.48 -19.47
C SER A 395 -6.72 12.01 -19.68
N VAL A 396 -7.87 12.57 -20.06
CA VAL A 396 -8.04 14.01 -20.31
C VAL A 396 -9.36 14.56 -19.77
N TRP A 397 -9.43 15.87 -19.55
CA TRP A 397 -10.67 16.59 -19.25
C TRP A 397 -11.48 16.87 -20.51
N LYS A 398 -12.79 16.61 -20.48
CA LYS A 398 -13.71 16.76 -21.61
C LYS A 398 -14.90 17.65 -21.28
#